data_AF-Q3AQG6-F1
#
_entry.id   AF-Q3AQG6-F1
#
_cell.length_a   1.000
_cell.length_b   1.000
_cell.length_c   1.000
_cell.angle_alpha   90.00
_cell.angle_beta   90.00
_cell.angle_gamma   90.00
#
_symmetry.space_group_name_H-M   'P 1'
#
loop_
_entity.id
_entity.type
_entity.pdbx_description
1 polymer ?
#
loop_
_entity_poly.entity_id
_entity_poly.type
_entity_poly.pdbx_seq_one_letter_code
_entity_poly.pdbx_strand_id
1 'polypeptide(L)'
;MPEQMKRKKIRCYNCGEIFTLLMDIAGEPTRSITCPFCGASLTVTLAKYPKKVITVYRAAVGESSASEITVYDLPDVLESTESSSQS
;
A
#
# COMPACT_ATOMS: atom_id res chain seq x y z
N MET A 1 -9.68 7.96 -8.27
CA MET A 1 -8.41 8.57 -7.83
C MET A 1 -7.28 7.90 -8.61
N PRO A 2 -6.21 8.61 -9.00
CA PRO A 2 -5.10 7.97 -9.71
C PRO A 2 -4.47 6.91 -8.82
N GLU A 3 -4.36 5.70 -9.36
CA GLU A 3 -3.73 4.55 -8.71
C GLU A 3 -2.24 4.81 -8.50
N GLN A 4 -1.74 4.58 -7.28
CA GLN A 4 -0.33 4.76 -6.95
C GLN A 4 0.30 3.42 -6.57
N MET A 5 0.73 2.69 -7.59
CA MET A 5 1.35 1.38 -7.43
C MET A 5 2.77 1.52 -6.87
N LYS A 6 3.02 0.93 -5.70
CA LYS A 6 4.34 0.90 -5.06
C LYS A 6 4.69 -0.51 -4.60
N ARG A 7 5.94 -0.92 -4.82
CA ARG A 7 6.47 -2.16 -4.23
C ARG A 7 6.72 -1.93 -2.75
N LYS A 8 6.18 -2.82 -1.91
CA LYS A 8 6.33 -2.77 -0.45
C LYS A 8 6.72 -4.12 0.10
N LYS A 9 7.58 -4.11 1.11
CA LYS A 9 7.90 -5.30 1.90
C LYS A 9 6.81 -5.48 2.95
N ILE A 10 6.34 -6.70 3.11
CA ILE A 10 5.28 -7.04 4.04
C ILE A 10 5.77 -8.21 4.86
N ARG A 11 5.72 -8.07 6.19
CA ARG A 11 6.01 -9.15 7.12
C ARG A 11 4.72 -9.91 7.42
N CYS A 12 4.75 -11.22 7.26
CA CYS A 12 3.63 -12.09 7.63
C CYS A 12 3.52 -12.22 9.16
N TYR A 13 2.34 -11.95 9.73
CA TYR A 13 2.08 -12.18 11.14
C TYR A 13 2.23 -13.64 11.58
N ASN A 14 1.94 -14.59 10.67
CA ASN A 14 1.89 -16.02 10.99
C ASN A 14 3.28 -16.67 10.94
N CYS A 15 3.98 -16.60 9.80
CA CYS A 15 5.29 -17.24 9.65
C CYS A 15 6.48 -16.28 9.84
N GLY A 16 6.26 -14.97 9.99
CA GLY A 16 7.33 -13.98 10.14
C GLY A 16 8.10 -13.64 8.86
N GLU A 17 7.92 -14.41 7.78
CA GLU A 17 8.60 -14.18 6.51
C GLU A 17 8.24 -12.83 5.89
N ILE A 18 9.22 -12.20 5.25
CA ILE A 18 9.07 -10.91 4.56
C ILE A 18 9.04 -11.15 3.06
N PHE A 19 7.95 -10.74 2.41
CA PHE A 19 7.82 -10.77 0.95
C PHE A 19 7.58 -9.38 0.39
N THR A 20 7.82 -9.21 -0.91
CA THR A 20 7.55 -7.95 -1.60
C THR A 20 6.29 -8.07 -2.45
N LEU A 21 5.41 -7.08 -2.36
CA LEU A 21 4.18 -7.00 -3.14
C LEU A 21 4.06 -5.63 -3.82
N LEU A 22 3.58 -5.62 -5.07
CA LEU A 22 3.15 -4.40 -5.74
C LEU A 22 1.71 -4.09 -5.30
N MET A 23 1.49 -2.95 -4.66
CA MET A 23 0.17 -2.57 -4.16
C MET A 23 -0.11 -1.08 -4.37
N ASP A 24 -1.39 -0.74 -4.50
CA ASP A 24 -1.84 0.65 -4.54
C ASP A 24 -1.83 1.27 -3.13
N ILE A 25 -1.16 2.42 -3.01
CA ILE A 25 -1.01 3.18 -1.77
C ILE A 25 -1.83 4.48 -1.74
N ALA A 26 -2.63 4.77 -2.77
CA ALA A 26 -3.52 5.94 -2.83
C ALA A 26 -5.00 5.60 -2.64
N GLY A 27 -5.38 4.32 -2.84
CA GLY A 27 -6.76 3.86 -2.74
C GLY A 27 -7.15 3.34 -1.36
N GLU A 28 -7.46 2.04 -1.31
CA GLU A 28 -8.10 1.43 -0.14
C GLU A 28 -7.24 1.47 1.13
N PRO A 29 -7.84 1.82 2.28
CA PRO A 29 -7.13 1.94 3.56
C PRO A 29 -6.64 0.61 4.12
N THR A 30 -7.13 -0.51 3.59
CA THR A 30 -6.85 -1.86 4.07
C THR A 30 -6.74 -2.79 2.86
N ARG A 31 -5.78 -3.72 2.90
CA ARG A 31 -5.54 -4.70 1.84
C ARG A 31 -5.47 -6.11 2.41
N SER A 32 -6.30 -7.00 1.89
CA SER A 32 -6.25 -8.43 2.18
C SER A 32 -5.39 -9.13 1.15
N ILE A 33 -4.42 -9.91 1.61
CA ILE A 33 -3.43 -10.58 0.77
C ILE A 33 -3.10 -11.94 1.37
N THR A 34 -2.56 -12.85 0.56
CA THR A 34 -2.16 -14.18 1.00
C THR A 34 -0.64 -14.26 1.12
N CYS A 35 -0.12 -14.81 2.21
CA CYS A 35 1.31 -15.05 2.35
C CYS A 35 1.78 -16.08 1.32
N PRO A 36 2.77 -15.77 0.47
CA PRO A 36 3.28 -16.73 -0.51
C PRO A 36 4.07 -17.89 0.12
N PHE A 37 4.49 -17.75 1.39
CA PHE A 37 5.29 -18.76 2.09
C PHE A 37 4.44 -19.75 2.89
N CYS A 38 3.53 -19.25 3.74
CA CYS A 38 2.70 -20.10 4.60
C CYS A 38 1.24 -20.22 4.16
N GLY A 39 0.81 -19.47 3.15
CA GLY A 39 -0.58 -19.50 2.66
C GLY A 39 -1.60 -18.78 3.55
N ALA A 40 -1.19 -18.19 4.68
CA ALA A 40 -2.11 -17.48 5.57
C ALA A 40 -2.70 -16.22 4.92
N SER A 41 -4.00 -16.01 5.10
CA SER A 41 -4.67 -14.75 4.78
C SER A 41 -4.28 -13.69 5.80
N LEU A 42 -3.74 -12.57 5.31
CA LEU A 42 -3.25 -11.48 6.14
C LEU A 42 -3.76 -10.13 5.64
N THR A 43 -3.98 -9.24 6.59
CA THR A 43 -4.51 -7.90 6.35
C THR A 43 -3.42 -6.86 6.61
N VAL A 44 -3.28 -5.90 5.69
CA VAL A 44 -2.38 -4.75 5.83
C VAL A 44 -3.22 -3.48 5.87
N THR A 45 -3.28 -2.84 7.03
CA THR A 45 -3.95 -1.55 7.20
C THR A 45 -2.98 -0.42 6.88
N LEU A 46 -3.25 0.33 5.80
CA LEU A 46 -2.53 1.53 5.40
C LEU A 46 -3.01 2.78 6.18
N ALA A 47 -4.28 2.80 6.60
CA ALA A 47 -4.86 3.94 7.33
C ALA A 47 -4.21 4.23 8.70
N LYS A 48 -3.38 3.32 9.22
CA LYS A 48 -2.59 3.56 10.44
C LYS A 48 -1.40 4.50 10.22
N TYR A 49 -1.09 4.84 8.97
CA TYR A 49 0.02 5.69 8.59
C TYR A 49 -0.47 7.07 8.12
N PRO A 50 0.35 8.12 8.30
CA PRO A 50 -0.01 9.46 7.87
C PRO A 50 -0.17 9.52 6.34
N LYS A 51 -1.05 10.42 5.88
CA LYS A 51 -1.23 10.71 4.46
C LYS A 51 -0.30 11.84 4.03
N LYS A 52 0.24 11.76 2.83
CA LYS A 52 1.07 12.78 2.19
C LYS A 52 0.48 13.15 0.83
N VAL A 53 0.41 14.44 0.53
CA VAL A 53 0.08 14.92 -0.81
C VAL A 53 1.36 14.95 -1.63
N ILE A 54 1.33 14.32 -2.79
CA ILE A 54 2.40 14.40 -3.79
C ILE A 54 1.88 15.16 -5.00
N THR A 55 2.66 16.14 -5.45
CA THR A 55 2.38 16.87 -6.68
C THR A 55 3.10 16.16 -7.83
N VAL A 56 2.33 15.68 -8.79
CA VAL A 56 2.85 15.07 -10.01
C VAL A 56 2.81 16.12 -11.12
N TYR A 57 3.99 16.45 -11.65
CA TYR A 57 4.12 17.30 -12.82
C TYR A 57 4.15 16.43 -14.06
N ARG A 58 3.17 16.60 -14.96
CA ARG A 58 3.23 16.02 -16.30
C ARG A 58 3.69 17.10 -17.26
N ALA A 59 4.88 16.93 -17.83
CA ALA A 59 5.34 17.78 -18.94
C ALA A 59 4.67 17.29 -20.23
N ALA A 60 3.46 17.79 -20.52
CA ALA A 60 2.95 17.77 -21.88
C ALA A 60 3.51 19.01 -22.61
N VAL A 61 3.88 18.86 -23.88
CA VAL A 61 4.37 19.97 -24.71
C VAL A 61 3.27 21.04 -24.76
N GLY A 62 3.46 22.15 -24.03
CA GLY A 62 2.57 23.33 -24.07
C GLY A 62 1.66 23.57 -22.86
N GLU A 63 1.49 22.62 -21.93
CA GLU A 63 0.64 22.84 -20.74
C GLU A 63 1.20 22.15 -19.49
N SER A 64 1.55 22.96 -18.48
CA SER A 64 2.00 22.48 -17.17
C SER A 64 0.80 22.28 -16.25
N SER A 65 0.15 21.11 -16.32
CA SER A 65 -0.89 20.74 -15.36
C SER A 65 -0.27 19.94 -14.21
N ALA A 66 -0.17 20.56 -13.04
CA ALA A 66 0.17 19.89 -11.79
C ALA A 66 -1.06 19.12 -11.29
N SER A 67 -0.90 17.85 -10.92
CA SER A 67 -1.97 17.06 -10.30
C SER A 67 -1.55 16.66 -8.89
N GLU A 68 -2.42 16.87 -7.91
CA GLU A 68 -2.19 16.46 -6.52
C GLU A 68 -2.79 15.07 -6.27
N ILE A 69 -2.00 14.18 -5.65
CA ILE A 69 -2.43 12.83 -5.27
C ILE A 69 -2.13 12.62 -3.80
N THR A 70 -3.13 12.16 -3.04
CA THR A 70 -2.93 11.77 -1.64
C THR A 70 -2.51 10.31 -1.57
N VAL A 71 -1.37 10.03 -0.93
CA VAL A 71 -0.82 8.69 -0.71
C VAL A 71 -0.57 8.44 0.78
N TYR A 72 -0.53 7.18 1.21
CA TYR A 72 -0.04 6.84 2.54
C TYR A 72 1.49 6.88 2.60
N ASP A 73 2.04 7.50 3.65
CA ASP A 73 3.47 7.50 3.94
C ASP A 73 3.85 6.25 4.75
N LEU A 74 4.23 5.22 4.00
CA LEU A 74 4.39 3.87 4.51
C LEU A 74 5.86 3.57 4.84
N PRO A 75 6.15 2.86 5.95
CA PRO A 75 7.50 2.40 6.29
C PRO A 75 8.04 1.40 5.24
N ASP A 76 9.32 1.05 5.37
CA ASP A 76 9.97 0.07 4.47
C ASP A 76 9.35 -1.32 4.56
N VAL A 77 9.01 -1.75 5.77
CA VAL A 77 8.34 -3.03 6.05
C VAL A 77 6.98 -2.77 6.69
N LEU A 78 5.94 -3.33 6.08
CA LEU A 78 4.57 -3.27 6.57
C LEU A 78 4.28 -4.53 7.41
N GLU A 79 3.90 -4.32 8.66
CA GLU A 79 3.39 -5.42 9.49
C GLU A 79 1.94 -5.74 9.10
N SER A 80 1.66 -7.03 8.90
CA SER A 80 0.31 -7.55 8.70
C SER A 80 -0.31 -8.06 9.99
N THR A 81 -1.62 -8.24 9.96
CA THR A 81 -2.41 -8.87 11.02
C THR A 81 -3.22 -10.02 10.45
N GLU A 82 -3.78 -10.85 11.32
CA GLU A 82 -4.78 -11.83 10.92
C GLU A 82 -5.95 -11.13 10.20
N SER A 83 -6.41 -11.73 9.10
CA SER A 83 -7.62 -11.28 8.42
C SER A 83 -8.84 -11.66 9.26
N SER A 84 -9.18 -10.82 10.23
CA SER A 84 -10.46 -10.93 10.95
C SER A 84 -11.58 -10.51 10.00
N SER A 85 -12.10 -11.46 9.22
CA SER A 85 -13.44 -11.35 8.65
C SER A 85 -14.41 -11.36 9.83
N GLN A 86 -14.76 -10.18 10.35
CA GLN A 86 -15.72 -10.08 11.43
C GLN A 86 -17.05 -10.64 10.91
N SER A 87 -17.45 -11.76 11.53
CA SER A 87 -18.63 -12.56 11.19
C SER A 87 -19.92 -11.85 11.56
#